data_AF-A0A9X0QH01-F1
#
_entry.id   AF-A0A9X0QH01-F1
#
_cell.length_a   1.000
_cell.length_b   1.000
_cell.length_c   1.000
_cell.angle_alpha   90.00
_cell.angle_beta   90.00
_cell.angle_gamma   90.00
#
_symmetry.space_group_name_H-M   'P 1'
#
loop_
_entity.id
_entity.type
_entity.pdbx_description
1 polymer ?
#
loop_
_entity_poly.entity_id
_entity_poly.type
_entity_poly.pdbx_seq_one_letter_code
_entity_poly.pdbx_strand_id
1 'polypeptide(L)'
;MIHLRTVPLFDPGAQPASWNERMSPGEYAVHYSSFDKVARGIGPSCTILGSLEDAEEYAKAQVTLNPELRCRIYDDRGFVGAPILEVCGPRYKGESEISPRFRRWFGSLLFFGGLALVIVDWSSDFKLTWPATIGARMLIPGLILLVTELALMLHAKRKHIHDEVRKSV
;
A
#
# COMPACT_ATOMS: atom_id res chain seq x y z
N MET A 1 22.58 -25.84 4.26
CA MET A 1 21.47 -26.35 3.43
C MET A 1 20.32 -25.38 3.69
N ILE A 2 19.89 -24.62 2.68
CA ILE A 2 18.88 -23.57 2.84
C ILE A 2 17.53 -24.25 3.12
N HIS A 3 16.97 -24.06 4.32
CA HIS A 3 15.63 -24.56 4.63
C HIS A 3 14.62 -23.56 4.09
N LEU A 4 14.02 -23.89 2.95
CA LEU A 4 13.02 -23.06 2.28
C LEU A 4 11.67 -23.77 2.36
N ARG A 5 10.67 -23.10 2.94
CA ARG A 5 9.28 -23.58 2.93
C ARG A 5 8.32 -22.48 2.52
N THR A 6 7.41 -22.79 1.61
CA THR A 6 6.34 -21.86 1.23
C THR A 6 5.08 -22.23 2.00
N VAL A 7 4.50 -21.27 2.70
CA VAL A 7 3.28 -21.45 3.47
C VAL A 7 2.20 -20.45 3.01
N PRO A 8 0.93 -20.85 2.96
CA PRO A 8 -0.18 -19.91 2.80
C PRO A 8 -0.19 -18.91 3.97
N LEU A 9 -0.58 -17.66 3.71
CA LEU A 9 -0.68 -16.65 4.78
C LEU A 9 -1.72 -17.07 5.83
N PHE A 10 -2.80 -17.69 5.38
CA PHE A 10 -3.82 -18.23 6.25
C PHE A 10 -4.18 -19.64 5.79
N ASP A 11 -4.11 -20.60 6.71
CA ASP A 11 -4.50 -21.98 6.47
C ASP A 11 -5.43 -22.45 7.60
N PRO A 12 -6.73 -22.62 7.34
CA PRO A 12 -7.67 -23.08 8.38
C PRO A 12 -7.40 -24.51 8.84
N GLY A 13 -6.65 -25.31 8.07
CA GLY A 13 -6.26 -26.68 8.44
C GLY A 13 -4.98 -26.76 9.27
N ALA A 14 -4.22 -25.67 9.38
CA ALA A 14 -2.99 -25.63 10.17
C ALA A 14 -3.24 -25.20 11.62
N GLN A 15 -2.43 -25.71 12.54
CA GLN A 15 -2.35 -25.20 13.91
C GLN A 15 -0.91 -24.75 14.21
N PRO A 16 -0.65 -23.44 14.39
CA PRO A 16 -1.58 -22.32 14.24
C PRO A 16 -1.95 -21.99 12.78
N ALA A 17 -3.10 -21.35 12.57
CA ALA A 17 -3.61 -21.04 11.23
C ALA A 17 -2.85 -19.90 10.53
N SER A 18 -2.35 -18.93 11.31
CA SER A 18 -1.58 -17.81 10.79
C SER A 18 -0.16 -18.24 10.41
N TRP A 19 0.39 -17.69 9.33
CA TRP A 19 1.76 -18.00 8.89
C TRP A 19 2.84 -17.60 9.90
N ASN A 20 2.70 -16.44 10.55
CA ASN A 20 3.72 -15.90 11.45
C ASN A 20 3.83 -16.72 12.74
N GLU A 21 2.72 -17.23 13.26
CA GLU A 21 2.72 -18.12 14.44
C GLU A 21 3.32 -19.50 14.15
N ARG A 22 3.44 -19.87 12.86
CA ARG A 22 4.13 -21.09 12.42
C ARG A 22 5.63 -20.89 12.18
N MET A 23 6.16 -19.70 12.45
CA MET A 23 7.58 -19.42 12.37
C MET A 23 8.27 -19.66 13.71
N SER A 24 9.48 -20.18 13.64
CA SER A 24 10.39 -20.22 14.77
C SER A 24 11.13 -18.89 14.87
N PRO A 25 11.53 -18.46 16.08
CA PRO A 25 12.37 -17.28 16.23
C PRO A 25 13.66 -17.38 15.40
N GLY A 26 13.98 -16.31 14.66
CA GLY A 26 15.12 -16.27 13.74
C GLY A 26 14.81 -16.74 12.31
N GLU A 27 13.61 -17.26 12.06
CA GLU A 27 13.11 -17.41 10.69
C GLU A 27 12.58 -16.07 10.15
N TYR A 28 12.62 -15.92 8.83
CA TYR A 28 12.16 -14.72 8.13
C TYR A 28 11.25 -15.09 6.97
N ALA A 29 10.14 -14.38 6.84
CA ALA A 29 9.18 -14.59 5.76
C ALA A 29 9.28 -13.52 4.68
N VAL A 30 9.38 -13.96 3.44
CA VAL A 30 9.35 -13.12 2.24
C VAL A 30 7.93 -13.13 1.67
N HIS A 31 7.30 -11.96 1.70
CA HIS A 31 5.98 -11.67 1.12
C HIS A 31 6.10 -10.99 -0.24
N TYR A 32 5.14 -11.27 -1.11
CA TYR A 32 5.13 -10.81 -2.50
C TYR A 32 4.01 -9.78 -2.73
N SER A 33 4.27 -8.72 -3.48
CA SER A 33 3.25 -7.69 -3.78
C SER A 33 2.15 -8.13 -4.74
N SER A 34 2.39 -9.15 -5.57
CA SER A 34 1.38 -9.67 -6.49
C SER A 34 1.11 -11.15 -6.21
N PHE A 35 0.23 -11.42 -5.26
CA PHE A 35 -0.25 -12.78 -5.00
C PHE A 35 -0.96 -13.37 -6.24
N ASP A 36 -1.64 -12.51 -7.02
CA ASP A 36 -2.52 -12.92 -8.12
C ASP A 36 -1.83 -13.54 -9.35
N LYS A 37 -0.56 -13.21 -9.61
CA LYS A 37 0.11 -13.69 -10.85
C LYS A 37 0.85 -15.02 -10.68
N VAL A 38 1.37 -15.28 -9.48
CA VAL A 38 2.21 -16.48 -9.22
C VAL A 38 1.35 -17.66 -8.79
N ALA A 39 0.25 -17.40 -8.09
CA ALA A 39 -0.53 -18.44 -7.45
C ALA A 39 -1.81 -18.73 -8.24
N ARG A 40 -1.69 -19.60 -9.26
CA ARG A 40 -2.85 -20.17 -9.98
C ARG A 40 -3.72 -20.98 -9.02
N GLY A 41 -4.62 -20.32 -8.29
CA GLY A 41 -5.60 -20.97 -7.38
C GLY A 41 -5.08 -21.35 -5.99
N ILE A 42 -3.83 -21.05 -5.68
CA ILE A 42 -3.27 -21.19 -4.33
C ILE A 42 -3.39 -19.78 -3.71
N GLY A 43 -3.97 -19.63 -2.54
CA GLY A 43 -4.17 -18.31 -1.93
C GLY A 43 -2.85 -17.54 -1.71
N PRO A 44 -2.93 -16.33 -1.12
CA PRO A 44 -1.74 -15.57 -0.78
C PRO A 44 -0.81 -16.42 0.10
N SER A 45 0.49 -16.41 -0.22
CA SER A 45 1.51 -17.21 0.46
C SER A 45 2.78 -16.40 0.70
N CYS A 46 3.60 -16.86 1.64
CA CYS A 46 4.94 -16.34 1.87
C CYS A 46 5.95 -17.49 1.86
N THR A 47 7.21 -17.15 1.64
CA THR A 47 8.31 -18.11 1.71
C THR A 47 9.13 -17.83 2.95
N ILE A 48 9.27 -18.83 3.82
CA ILE A 48 10.01 -18.75 5.07
C ILE A 48 11.42 -19.31 4.85
N LEU A 49 12.41 -18.58 5.35
CA LEU A 49 13.83 -18.93 5.32
C LEU A 49 14.42 -18.86 6.74
N GLY A 50 15.49 -19.62 6.99
CA GLY A 50 16.10 -19.75 8.31
C GLY A 50 17.05 -18.61 8.72
N SER A 51 17.31 -17.65 7.84
CA SER A 51 18.17 -16.50 8.14
C SER A 51 17.76 -15.26 7.33
N LEU A 52 18.13 -14.07 7.83
CA LEU A 52 17.85 -12.81 7.15
C LEU A 52 18.65 -12.69 5.85
N GLU A 53 19.90 -13.15 5.85
CA GLU A 53 20.79 -13.13 4.68
C GLU A 53 20.22 -13.99 3.55
N ASP A 54 19.77 -15.21 3.86
CA ASP A 54 19.12 -16.09 2.88
C ASP A 54 17.84 -15.44 2.33
N ALA A 55 17.04 -14.81 3.21
CA ALA A 55 15.80 -14.15 2.81
C ALA A 55 16.06 -12.95 1.89
N GLU A 56 17.13 -12.19 2.14
CA GLU A 56 17.55 -11.08 1.29
C GLU A 56 18.05 -11.55 -0.07
N GLU A 57 18.93 -12.56 -0.10
CA GLU A 57 19.43 -13.15 -1.35
C GLU A 57 18.27 -13.71 -2.18
N TYR A 58 17.37 -14.44 -1.52
CA TYR A 58 16.18 -14.99 -2.16
C TYR A 58 15.26 -13.89 -2.70
N ALA A 59 14.99 -12.84 -1.92
CA ALA A 59 14.17 -11.71 -2.37
C ALA A 59 14.79 -11.01 -3.60
N LYS A 60 16.11 -10.79 -3.59
CA LYS A 60 16.86 -10.22 -4.73
C LYS A 60 16.75 -11.11 -5.97
N ALA A 61 16.89 -12.41 -5.81
CA ALA A 61 16.72 -13.36 -6.91
C ALA A 61 15.29 -13.31 -7.48
N GLN A 62 14.27 -13.27 -6.62
CA GLN A 62 12.86 -13.20 -7.05
C GLN A 62 12.53 -11.92 -7.81
N VAL A 63 12.99 -10.75 -7.35
CA VAL A 63 12.76 -9.49 -8.09
C VAL A 63 13.60 -9.39 -9.38
N THR A 64 14.72 -10.10 -9.46
CA THR A 64 15.52 -10.20 -10.69
C THR A 64 14.78 -11.04 -11.73
N LEU A 65 14.17 -12.16 -11.30
CA LEU A 65 13.34 -13.00 -12.16
C LEU A 65 12.04 -12.30 -12.57
N ASN A 66 11.44 -11.52 -11.66
CA ASN A 66 10.21 -10.79 -11.89
C ASN A 66 10.41 -9.29 -11.54
N PRO A 67 10.89 -8.47 -12.50
CA PRO A 67 11.19 -7.06 -12.26
C PRO A 67 10.00 -6.18 -11.82
N GLU A 68 8.78 -6.66 -11.98
CA GLU A 68 7.54 -5.99 -11.53
C GLU A 68 7.12 -6.41 -10.11
N LEU A 69 7.90 -7.24 -9.44
CA LEU A 69 7.64 -7.75 -8.09
C LEU A 69 8.26 -6.84 -7.03
N ARG A 70 7.60 -6.74 -5.88
CA ARG A 70 8.20 -6.27 -4.62
C ARG A 70 8.14 -7.40 -3.60
N CYS A 71 9.27 -7.64 -2.95
CA CYS A 71 9.43 -8.58 -1.85
C CYS A 71 9.56 -7.80 -0.53
N ARG A 72 8.80 -8.18 0.49
CA ARG A 72 8.90 -7.62 1.85
C ARG A 72 9.28 -8.73 2.82
N ILE A 73 10.27 -8.47 3.67
CA ILE A 73 10.79 -9.43 4.65
C ILE A 73 10.26 -9.06 6.03
N TYR A 74 9.70 -10.05 6.72
CA TYR A 74 9.17 -9.92 8.08
C TYR A 74 9.76 -11.02 8.98
N ASP A 75 9.79 -10.77 10.29
CA ASP A 75 10.12 -11.76 11.31
C ASP A 75 8.86 -12.53 11.79
N ASP A 76 9.02 -13.31 12.86
CA ASP A 76 7.97 -14.07 13.53
C ASP A 76 6.86 -13.19 14.14
N ARG A 77 7.08 -11.88 14.30
CA ARG A 77 6.06 -10.93 14.76
C ARG A 77 5.05 -10.58 13.65
N GLY A 78 5.32 -10.99 12.42
CA GLY A 78 4.40 -10.82 11.30
C GLY A 78 4.23 -9.35 10.89
N PHE A 79 2.98 -8.92 10.67
CA PHE A 79 2.67 -7.56 10.21
C PHE A 79 2.63 -6.51 11.33
N VAL A 80 3.19 -6.80 12.50
CA VAL A 80 3.29 -5.84 13.61
C VAL A 80 4.45 -4.89 13.33
N GLY A 81 4.19 -3.84 12.54
CA GLY A 81 5.15 -2.78 12.23
C GLY A 81 5.59 -2.76 10.76
N ALA A 82 6.71 -2.08 10.52
CA ALA A 82 7.31 -2.00 9.18
C ALA A 82 8.06 -3.30 8.85
N PRO A 83 8.13 -3.70 7.57
CA PRO A 83 8.99 -4.81 7.16
C PRO A 83 10.44 -4.51 7.55
N ILE A 84 11.19 -5.58 7.86
CA ILE A 84 12.62 -5.50 8.17
C ILE A 84 13.39 -5.00 6.96
N LEU A 85 13.03 -5.53 5.79
CA LEU A 85 13.62 -5.14 4.51
C LEU A 85 12.56 -5.18 3.42
N GLU A 86 12.65 -4.24 2.49
CA GLU A 86 11.83 -4.22 1.28
C GLU A 86 12.76 -4.20 0.06
N VAL A 87 12.57 -5.16 -0.85
CA VAL A 87 13.32 -5.29 -2.10
C VAL A 87 12.36 -5.11 -3.26
N CYS A 88 12.57 -4.07 -4.05
CA CYS A 88 11.73 -3.74 -5.20
C CYS A 88 12.46 -4.08 -6.51
N GLY A 89 11.78 -4.75 -7.43
CA GLY A 89 12.26 -4.89 -8.79
C GLY A 89 12.32 -3.54 -9.53
N PRO A 90 13.19 -3.38 -10.54
CA PRO A 90 13.41 -2.09 -11.21
C PRO A 90 12.19 -1.59 -12.01
N ARG A 91 11.22 -2.47 -12.29
CA ARG A 91 9.97 -2.15 -12.98
C ARG A 91 8.76 -2.13 -12.04
N TYR A 92 8.97 -2.28 -10.74
CA TYR A 92 7.90 -2.20 -9.75
C TYR A 92 7.33 -0.78 -9.73
N LYS A 93 6.07 -0.61 -10.12
CA LYS A 93 5.39 0.69 -10.21
C LYS A 93 4.67 1.11 -8.91
N GLY A 94 4.89 0.38 -7.82
CA GLY A 94 4.08 0.48 -6.61
C GLY A 94 2.88 -0.49 -6.64
N GLU A 95 2.25 -0.70 -5.49
CA GLU A 95 0.86 -1.14 -5.45
C GLU A 95 0.05 -0.09 -6.21
N SER A 96 -1.06 -0.48 -6.86
CA SER A 96 -1.98 0.43 -7.54
C SER A 96 -2.71 1.36 -6.55
N GLU A 97 -2.00 1.91 -5.58
CA GLU A 97 -2.43 3.08 -4.85
C GLU A 97 -2.68 4.18 -5.87
N ILE A 98 -3.90 4.69 -5.86
CA ILE A 98 -4.29 5.86 -6.64
C ILE A 98 -3.20 6.91 -6.48
N SER A 99 -2.48 7.17 -7.58
CA SER A 99 -1.34 8.08 -7.60
C SER A 99 -1.69 9.37 -6.86
N PRO A 100 -0.82 9.90 -5.99
CA PRO A 100 -1.06 11.17 -5.31
C PRO A 100 -1.45 12.29 -6.30
N ARG A 101 -0.88 12.25 -7.51
CA ARG A 101 -1.22 13.17 -8.61
C ARG A 101 -2.67 13.02 -9.08
N PHE A 102 -3.13 11.79 -9.28
CA PHE A 102 -4.51 11.52 -9.67
C PHE A 102 -5.47 11.97 -8.57
N ARG A 103 -5.18 11.64 -7.31
CA ARG A 103 -6.00 12.04 -6.16
C ARG A 103 -6.15 13.54 -6.04
N ARG A 104 -5.04 14.27 -6.21
CA ARG A 104 -5.03 15.73 -6.17
C ARG A 104 -5.78 16.33 -7.35
N TRP A 105 -5.53 15.88 -8.57
CA TRP A 105 -6.16 16.44 -9.76
C TRP A 105 -7.65 16.14 -9.80
N PHE A 106 -8.04 14.88 -9.54
CA PHE A 106 -9.43 14.45 -9.52
C PHE A 106 -10.20 15.05 -8.32
N GLY A 107 -9.58 15.08 -7.13
CA GLY A 107 -10.16 15.73 -5.95
C GLY A 107 -10.39 17.24 -6.18
N SER A 108 -9.41 17.92 -6.79
CA SER A 108 -9.55 19.34 -7.16
C SER A 108 -10.66 19.55 -8.19
N LEU A 109 -10.72 18.72 -9.24
CA LEU A 109 -11.76 18.80 -10.27
C LEU A 109 -13.16 18.60 -9.68
N LEU A 110 -13.34 17.60 -8.82
CA LEU A 110 -14.61 17.34 -8.14
C LEU A 110 -15.02 18.51 -7.24
N PHE A 111 -14.08 19.02 -6.44
CA PHE A 111 -14.35 20.09 -5.49
C PHE A 111 -14.65 21.41 -6.20
N PHE A 112 -13.74 21.89 -7.04
CA PHE A 112 -13.92 23.18 -7.73
C PHE A 112 -15.01 23.11 -8.80
N GLY A 113 -15.15 21.98 -9.50
CA GLY A 113 -16.24 21.76 -10.44
C GLY A 113 -17.60 21.75 -9.73
N GLY A 114 -17.71 21.04 -8.60
CA GLY A 114 -18.93 21.04 -7.79
C GLY A 114 -19.26 22.43 -7.22
N LEU A 115 -18.25 23.17 -6.74
CA LEU A 115 -18.40 24.54 -6.25
C LEU A 115 -18.90 25.49 -7.35
N ALA A 116 -18.33 25.39 -8.55
CA ALA A 116 -18.74 26.22 -9.69
C ALA A 116 -20.21 25.97 -10.08
N LEU A 117 -20.65 24.71 -10.09
CA LEU A 117 -22.06 24.38 -10.37
C LEU A 117 -23.01 24.98 -9.33
N VAL A 118 -22.64 24.96 -8.05
CA VAL A 118 -23.43 25.57 -6.96
C VAL A 118 -23.48 27.09 -7.13
N ILE A 119 -22.37 27.74 -7.48
CA ILE A 119 -22.33 29.19 -7.71
C ILE A 119 -23.19 29.59 -8.93
N VAL A 120 -23.14 28.82 -10.01
CA VAL A 120 -23.95 29.07 -11.21
C VAL A 120 -25.44 28.96 -10.89
N ASP A 121 -25.85 27.92 -10.15
CA ASP A 121 -27.25 27.79 -9.77
C ASP A 121 -27.69 28.90 -8.80
N TRP A 122 -26.83 29.28 -7.84
CA TRP A 122 -27.06 30.44 -6.97
C TRP A 122 -27.27 31.72 -7.78
N SER A 123 -26.46 31.96 -8.82
CA SER A 123 -26.60 33.14 -9.70
C SER A 123 -27.87 33.13 -10.55
N SER A 124 -28.52 31.97 -10.66
CA SER A 124 -29.78 31.77 -11.39
C SER A 124 -30.99 31.70 -10.45
N ASP A 125 -30.85 32.15 -9.20
CA ASP A 125 -31.87 32.06 -8.14
C ASP A 125 -32.39 30.62 -7.92
N PHE A 126 -31.51 29.62 -8.02
CA PHE A 126 -31.85 28.20 -7.85
C PHE A 126 -32.90 27.66 -8.84
N LYS A 127 -33.09 28.33 -9.98
CA LYS A 127 -34.01 27.88 -11.04
C LYS A 127 -33.60 26.54 -11.65
N LEU A 128 -32.31 26.19 -11.56
CA LEU A 128 -31.78 24.94 -12.06
C LEU A 128 -31.56 24.04 -10.83
N THR A 129 -32.58 23.35 -10.34
CA THR A 129 -32.42 22.56 -9.10
C THR A 129 -31.40 21.40 -9.24
N TRP A 130 -31.08 20.99 -10.47
CA TRP A 130 -30.22 19.84 -10.74
C TRP A 130 -28.70 20.11 -10.62
N PRO A 131 -28.09 21.23 -11.09
CA PRO A 131 -26.66 21.49 -10.94
C PRO A 131 -26.25 21.65 -9.48
N ALA A 132 -27.06 22.29 -8.63
CA ALA A 132 -26.78 22.35 -7.20
C ALA A 132 -26.76 20.97 -6.55
N THR A 133 -27.69 20.08 -6.94
CA THR A 133 -27.74 18.70 -6.43
C THR A 133 -26.50 17.90 -6.86
N ILE A 134 -26.09 18.00 -8.13
CA ILE A 134 -24.88 17.33 -8.63
C ILE A 134 -23.62 17.93 -7.98
N GLY A 135 -23.54 19.26 -7.92
CA GLY A 135 -22.41 19.98 -7.34
C GLY A 135 -22.21 19.64 -5.87
N ALA A 136 -23.27 19.61 -5.06
CA ALA A 136 -23.21 19.20 -3.66
C ALA A 136 -22.71 17.75 -3.50
N ARG A 137 -23.14 16.82 -4.37
CA ARG A 137 -22.69 15.43 -4.37
C ARG A 137 -21.23 15.27 -4.82
N MET A 138 -20.71 16.17 -5.64
CA MET A 138 -19.29 16.17 -6.05
C MET A 138 -18.37 16.82 -5.01
N LEU A 139 -18.86 17.84 -4.29
CA LEU A 139 -18.10 18.57 -3.27
C LEU A 139 -17.61 17.67 -2.14
N ILE A 140 -18.48 16.78 -1.63
CA ILE A 140 -18.15 15.88 -0.51
C ILE A 140 -16.97 14.95 -0.85
N PRO A 141 -17.01 14.11 -1.90
CA PRO A 141 -15.88 13.25 -2.25
C PRO A 141 -14.65 14.06 -2.67
N GLY A 142 -14.82 15.20 -3.36
CA GLY A 142 -13.72 16.10 -3.71
C GLY A 142 -12.96 16.60 -2.48
N LEU A 143 -13.69 17.07 -1.46
CA LEU A 143 -13.12 17.53 -0.19
C LEU A 143 -12.42 16.39 0.56
N ILE A 144 -13.03 15.20 0.66
CA ILE A 144 -12.41 14.04 1.32
C ILE A 144 -11.07 13.68 0.68
N LEU A 145 -10.99 13.66 -0.66
CA LEU A 145 -9.75 13.36 -1.38
C LEU A 145 -8.66 14.41 -1.11
N LEU A 146 -9.02 15.70 -1.09
CA LEU A 146 -8.09 16.80 -0.81
C LEU A 146 -7.59 16.79 0.64
N VAL A 147 -8.47 16.56 1.60
CA VAL A 147 -8.09 16.46 3.03
C VAL A 147 -7.18 15.25 3.26
N THR A 148 -7.48 14.10 2.63
CA THR A 148 -6.64 12.90 2.74
C THR A 148 -5.24 13.15 2.17
N GLU A 149 -5.14 13.79 1.01
CA GLU A 149 -3.84 14.17 0.41
C GLU A 149 -3.06 15.13 1.34
N LEU A 150 -3.73 16.13 1.90
CA LEU A 150 -3.12 17.07 2.85
C LEU A 150 -2.59 16.33 4.09
N ALA A 151 -3.37 15.40 4.65
CA ALA A 151 -2.96 14.60 5.79
C ALA A 151 -1.73 13.73 5.48
N LEU A 152 -1.70 13.09 4.31
CA LEU A 152 -0.56 12.28 3.87
C LEU A 152 0.71 13.13 3.66
N MET A 153 0.58 14.31 3.05
CA MET A 153 1.69 15.24 2.90
C MET A 153 2.26 15.69 4.25
N LEU A 154 1.40 16.01 5.20
CA LEU A 154 1.82 16.42 6.55
C LEU A 154 2.54 15.28 7.28
N HIS A 155 2.06 14.04 7.14
CA HIS A 155 2.73 12.87 7.72
C HIS A 155 4.10 12.62 7.07
N ALA A 156 4.18 12.68 5.74
CA ALA A 156 5.44 12.52 5.02
C ALA A 156 6.48 13.59 5.43
N LYS A 157 6.04 14.85 5.55
CA LYS A 157 6.89 15.96 6.00
C LYS A 157 7.39 15.75 7.43
N ARG A 158 6.52 15.31 8.35
CA ARG A 158 6.91 15.01 9.74
C ARG A 158 7.93 13.88 9.82
N LYS A 159 7.75 12.81 9.02
CA LYS A 159 8.70 11.69 8.98
C LYS A 159 10.09 12.14 8.50
N HIS A 160 10.14 12.97 7.44
CA HIS A 160 11.41 13.49 6.93
C HIS A 160 12.20 14.29 7.99
N ILE A 161 11.51 15.17 8.73
CA ILE A 161 12.13 15.96 9.80
C ILE A 161 12.69 15.05 10.90
N HIS A 162 11.94 14.01 11.29
CA HIS A 162 12.37 13.07 12.31
C HIS A 162 13.58 12.23 11.87
N ASP A 163 13.63 11.80 10.61
CA ASP A 163 14.75 11.03 10.06
C ASP A 163 16.02 11.88 9.93
N GLU A 164 15.91 13.18 9.61
CA GLU A 164 17.04 14.12 9.61
C GLU A 164 17.63 14.32 11.01
N VAL A 165 16.77 14.51 12.02
CA VAL A 165 17.21 14.64 13.42
C VAL A 165 17.94 13.38 13.89
N ARG A 166 17.43 12.19 13.55
CA ARG A 166 18.05 10.91 13.95
C ARG A 166 19.44 10.69 13.34
N LYS A 167 19.69 11.18 12.11
CA LYS A 167 21.01 11.06 11.46
C LYS A 167 22.04 12.05 12.00
N SER A 168 21.60 13.09 12.70
CA SER A 168 22.48 14.12 13.28
C SER A 168 23.01 13.78 14.67
N VAL A 169 22.53 12.70 15.27
CA VAL A 169 22.94 12.14 16.57
C VAL A 169 23.78 10.90 16.32
#